data_AF-A0A813D308-F1
#
_entry.id   AF-A0A813D308-F1
#
_cell.length_a   1.000
_cell.length_b   1.000
_cell.length_c   1.000
_cell.angle_alpha   90.00
_cell.angle_beta   90.00
_cell.angle_gamma   90.00
#
_symmetry.space_group_name_H-M   'P 1'
#
loop_
_entity.id
_entity.type
_entity.pdbx_description
1 polymer ?
#
loop_
_entity_poly.entity_id
_entity_poly.type
_entity_poly.pdbx_seq_one_letter_code
_entity_poly.pdbx_strand_id
1 'polypeptide(L)'
;MSAGPHYNPFEKKHGGAEDEERHVGDMGNITVDVEGNSKGSLVNTLIKLEGEYTVVGRSVMVHADPDDCGKGDHSEPGVNGKTSHTTGNAGARIACGEIKLA
;
A
#
# COMPACT_ATOMS: atom_id res chain seq x y z
N MET A 1 12.03 13.14 -7.02
CA MET A 1 12.13 11.88 -6.24
C MET A 1 10.89 11.07 -6.56
N SER A 2 11.04 9.82 -7.02
CA SER A 2 9.90 8.93 -7.29
C SER A 2 9.88 7.83 -6.24
N ALA A 3 8.74 7.60 -5.57
CA ALA A 3 8.63 6.67 -4.43
C ALA A 3 8.92 5.19 -4.74
N GLY A 4 8.97 4.78 -6.02
CA GLY A 4 9.22 3.38 -6.40
C GLY A 4 7.99 2.46 -6.18
N PRO A 5 8.17 1.13 -6.18
CA PRO A 5 7.12 0.14 -5.86
C PRO A 5 6.83 0.08 -4.36
N HIS A 6 5.89 -0.78 -3.94
CA HIS A 6 5.66 -1.07 -2.53
C HIS A 6 6.95 -1.57 -1.88
N TYR A 7 7.11 -1.28 -0.59
CA TYR A 7 8.28 -1.71 0.15
C TYR A 7 8.21 -3.22 0.43
N ASN A 8 9.06 -3.99 -0.27
CA ASN A 8 9.05 -5.44 -0.25
C ASN A 8 10.47 -6.03 -0.05
N PRO A 9 11.04 -5.96 1.15
CA PRO A 9 12.38 -6.51 1.43
C PRO A 9 12.42 -8.05 1.45
N PHE A 10 11.25 -8.71 1.48
CA PHE A 10 11.12 -10.17 1.61
C PHE A 10 10.62 -10.85 0.33
N GLU A 11 10.55 -10.13 -0.79
CA GLU A 11 10.13 -10.64 -2.10
C GLU A 11 8.78 -11.39 -2.09
N LYS A 12 7.85 -10.94 -1.25
CA LYS A 12 6.49 -11.50 -1.15
C LYS A 12 5.58 -10.97 -2.25
N LYS A 13 4.43 -11.60 -2.46
CA LYS A 13 3.34 -11.01 -3.25
C LYS A 13 2.62 -9.92 -2.47
N HIS A 14 1.92 -9.04 -3.19
CA HIS A 14 0.99 -8.07 -2.62
C HIS A 14 -0.16 -8.79 -1.91
N GLY A 15 -0.59 -8.24 -0.78
CA GLY A 15 -1.69 -8.77 0.02
C GLY A 15 -2.39 -7.71 0.87
N GLY A 16 -3.39 -8.12 1.63
CA GLY A 16 -4.08 -7.26 2.59
C GLY A 16 -3.26 -6.96 3.84
N ALA A 17 -3.67 -5.93 4.59
CA ALA A 17 -2.98 -5.45 5.78
C ALA A 17 -2.90 -6.44 6.96
N GLU A 18 -3.57 -7.59 6.89
CA GLU A 18 -3.56 -8.64 7.93
C GLU A 18 -3.12 -10.00 7.35
N ASP A 19 -2.82 -10.08 6.05
CA ASP A 19 -2.43 -11.33 5.41
C ASP A 19 -0.97 -11.67 5.77
N GLU A 20 -0.63 -12.97 5.88
CA GLU A 20 0.76 -13.40 6.09
C GLU A 20 1.63 -13.19 4.85
N GLU A 21 1.02 -13.35 3.67
CA GLU A 21 1.63 -13.12 2.36
C GLU A 21 1.28 -11.70 1.90
N ARG A 22 2.20 -10.76 2.13
CA ARG A 22 2.06 -9.34 1.79
C ARG A 22 3.43 -8.67 1.74
N HIS A 23 3.50 -7.51 1.10
CA HIS A 23 4.64 -6.63 1.27
C HIS A 23 4.63 -5.98 2.65
N VAL A 24 5.80 -5.50 3.10
CA VAL A 24 5.91 -4.73 4.35
C VAL A 24 5.15 -3.40 4.25
N GLY A 25 5.13 -2.80 3.05
CA GLY A 25 4.45 -1.53 2.79
C GLY A 25 2.93 -1.61 2.60
N ASP A 26 2.33 -2.80 2.53
CA ASP A 26 0.89 -2.93 2.23
C ASP A 26 0.08 -2.53 3.46
N MET A 27 -0.61 -1.39 3.45
CA MET A 27 -1.43 -0.92 4.58
C MET A 27 -2.94 -1.12 4.35
N GLY A 28 -3.32 -1.68 3.20
CA GLY A 28 -4.72 -1.85 2.80
C GLY A 28 -5.40 -0.52 2.46
N ASN A 29 -6.72 -0.48 2.62
CA ASN A 29 -7.55 0.66 2.26
C ASN A 29 -7.82 1.59 3.44
N ILE A 30 -7.96 2.88 3.13
CA ILE A 30 -8.54 3.88 4.03
C ILE A 30 -10.00 4.14 3.64
N THR A 31 -10.85 4.41 4.63
CA THR A 31 -12.23 4.83 4.38
C THR A 31 -12.30 6.34 4.31
N VAL A 32 -12.99 6.85 3.29
CA VAL A 32 -13.19 8.28 3.07
C VAL A 32 -14.67 8.61 3.25
N ASP A 33 -14.97 9.68 3.97
CA ASP A 33 -16.34 10.16 4.16
C ASP A 33 -16.87 10.92 2.93
N VAL A 34 -18.14 11.34 2.99
CA VAL A 34 -18.82 12.05 1.88
C VAL A 34 -18.22 13.42 1.56
N GLU A 35 -17.42 13.99 2.48
CA GLU A 35 -16.73 15.27 2.32
C GLU A 35 -15.30 15.09 1.81
N GLY A 36 -14.83 13.85 1.63
CA GLY A 36 -13.48 13.54 1.16
C GLY A 36 -12.44 13.42 2.28
N ASN A 37 -12.84 13.39 3.55
CA ASN A 37 -11.91 13.25 4.67
C ASN A 37 -11.72 11.78 5.05
N SER A 38 -10.52 11.44 5.54
CA SER A 38 -10.23 10.15 6.16
C SER A 38 -9.55 10.36 7.50
N LYS A 39 -10.04 9.68 8.54
CA LYS A 39 -9.47 9.70 9.88
C LYS A 39 -9.56 8.31 10.49
N GLY A 40 -8.44 7.82 11.02
CA GLY A 40 -8.39 6.53 11.68
C GLY A 40 -7.01 6.21 12.23
N SER A 41 -6.88 4.98 12.69
CA SER A 41 -5.62 4.40 13.17
C SER A 41 -5.50 2.97 12.68
N LEU A 42 -4.30 2.61 12.27
CA LEU A 42 -3.90 1.26 11.87
C LEU A 42 -2.79 0.81 12.81
N VAL A 43 -2.84 -0.45 13.24
CA VAL A 43 -1.69 -1.10 13.88
C VAL A 43 -1.09 -2.04 12.86
N ASN A 44 0.21 -1.89 12.58
CA ASN A 44 0.93 -2.73 11.62
C ASN A 44 2.14 -3.37 12.30
N THR A 45 2.26 -4.69 12.19
CA THR A 45 3.31 -5.46 12.87
C THR A 45 4.61 -5.58 12.06
N LEU A 46 4.56 -5.34 10.75
CA LEU A 46 5.71 -5.43 9.84
C LEU A 46 6.44 -4.08 9.69
N ILE A 47 5.72 -2.96 9.72
CA ILE A 47 6.32 -1.62 9.60
C ILE A 47 7.14 -1.31 10.86
N LYS A 48 8.42 -0.97 10.67
CA LYS A 48 9.35 -0.57 11.74
C LYS A 48 9.90 0.82 11.47
N LEU A 49 10.15 1.57 12.55
CA LEU A 49 10.78 2.90 12.48
C LEU A 49 12.30 2.85 12.69
N GLU A 50 12.84 1.69 13.03
CA GLU A 50 14.26 1.45 13.29
C GLU A 50 14.70 0.07 12.78
N GLY A 51 16.02 -0.16 12.79
CA GLY A 51 16.63 -1.40 12.31
C GLY A 51 16.76 -1.47 10.78
N GLU A 52 17.24 -2.61 10.29
CA GLU A 52 17.53 -2.86 8.87
C GLU A 52 16.31 -2.62 7.97
N TYR A 53 15.11 -2.98 8.44
CA TYR A 53 13.88 -2.89 7.66
C TYR A 53 13.08 -1.61 7.92
N THR A 54 13.71 -0.55 8.43
CA THR A 54 13.03 0.72 8.71
C THR A 54 12.33 1.31 7.48
N VAL A 55 11.19 1.97 7.71
CA VAL A 55 10.48 2.77 6.71
C VAL A 55 10.89 4.25 6.71
N VAL A 56 11.75 4.68 7.64
CA VAL A 56 12.28 6.05 7.65
C VAL A 56 13.04 6.34 6.35
N GLY A 57 12.76 7.49 5.72
CA GLY A 57 13.29 7.87 4.41
C GLY A 57 12.53 7.27 3.21
N ARG A 58 11.54 6.40 3.45
CA ARG A 58 10.60 5.92 2.41
C ARG A 58 9.40 6.85 2.31
N SER A 59 8.47 6.54 1.41
CA SER A 59 7.25 7.33 1.22
C SER A 59 5.99 6.57 1.63
N VAL A 60 5.04 7.29 2.21
CA VAL A 60 3.63 6.88 2.27
C VAL A 60 2.96 7.32 0.96
N MET A 61 2.05 6.49 0.43
CA MET A 61 1.32 6.72 -0.81
C MET A 61 -0.18 6.57 -0.55
N VAL A 62 -1.00 7.47 -1.09
CA VAL A 62 -2.44 7.28 -1.22
C VAL A 62 -2.78 7.12 -2.69
N HIS A 63 -3.62 6.13 -2.98
CA HIS A 63 -4.00 5.72 -4.32
C HIS A 63 -5.44 6.17 -4.67
N ALA A 64 -5.74 6.24 -5.96
CA ALA A 64 -7.02 6.73 -6.49
C ALA A 64 -8.15 5.70 -6.35
N ASP A 65 -7.82 4.43 -6.52
CA ASP A 65 -8.79 3.33 -6.54
C ASP A 65 -8.60 2.41 -5.32
N PRO A 66 -9.64 1.65 -4.92
CA PRO A 66 -9.50 0.67 -3.85
C PRO A 66 -8.46 -0.41 -4.18
N ASP A 67 -7.64 -0.74 -3.20
CA ASP A 67 -6.75 -1.90 -3.22
C ASP A 67 -7.59 -3.19 -3.12
N ASP A 68 -7.41 -4.11 -4.06
CA ASP A 68 -8.08 -5.43 -4.08
C ASP A 68 -7.43 -6.46 -3.14
N CYS A 69 -6.40 -6.07 -2.39
CA CYS A 69 -5.64 -6.86 -1.44
C CYS A 69 -5.01 -8.13 -2.05
N GLY A 70 -4.68 -8.10 -3.35
CA GLY A 70 -4.13 -9.26 -4.05
C GLY A 70 -5.15 -10.35 -4.34
N LYS A 71 -6.45 -10.05 -4.19
CA LYS A 71 -7.57 -11.00 -4.34
C LYS A 71 -8.25 -10.89 -5.70
N GLY A 72 -7.89 -9.89 -6.51
CA GLY A 72 -8.37 -9.76 -7.87
C GLY A 72 -7.98 -10.99 -8.70
N ASP A 73 -8.95 -11.58 -9.41
CA ASP A 73 -8.78 -12.76 -10.26
C ASP A 73 -8.38 -12.41 -11.71
N HIS A 74 -8.14 -11.13 -11.98
CA HIS A 74 -7.67 -10.62 -13.27
C HIS A 74 -8.72 -10.73 -14.40
N SER A 75 -10.00 -10.91 -14.07
CA SER A 75 -11.08 -11.14 -15.04
C SER A 75 -11.83 -9.87 -15.50
N GLU A 76 -11.73 -8.77 -14.74
CA GLU A 76 -12.43 -7.51 -15.02
C GLU A 76 -11.81 -6.77 -16.23
N PRO A 77 -12.57 -6.49 -17.31
CA PRO A 77 -12.09 -5.72 -18.44
C PRO A 77 -11.93 -4.23 -18.09
N GLY A 78 -10.74 -3.65 -18.33
CA GLY A 78 -10.52 -2.19 -18.20
C GLY A 78 -9.82 -1.74 -16.92
N VAL A 79 -9.52 -2.63 -15.98
CA VAL A 79 -8.56 -2.37 -14.89
C VAL A 79 -7.13 -2.49 -15.41
N ASN A 80 -6.21 -1.75 -14.79
CA ASN A 80 -4.79 -1.64 -15.16
C ASN A 80 -4.05 -3.00 -15.08
N GLY A 81 -4.26 -3.86 -16.06
CA GLY A 81 -3.50 -5.09 -16.28
C GLY A 81 -3.49 -6.06 -15.10
N LYS A 82 -2.62 -7.07 -15.22
CA LYS A 82 -2.50 -8.14 -14.24
C LYS A 82 -1.65 -7.72 -13.03
N THR A 83 -2.15 -6.80 -12.20
CA THR A 83 -1.33 -6.19 -11.13
C THR A 83 -1.89 -6.33 -9.71
N SER A 84 -2.89 -7.20 -9.51
CA SER A 84 -3.44 -7.55 -8.19
C SER A 84 -2.34 -7.98 -7.22
N HIS A 85 -1.55 -9.00 -7.58
CA HIS A 85 -0.43 -9.49 -6.76
C HIS A 85 0.80 -8.59 -6.68
N THR A 86 0.78 -7.40 -7.29
CA THR A 86 1.91 -6.45 -7.26
C THR A 86 1.56 -5.08 -6.69
N THR A 87 0.35 -4.58 -6.93
CA THR A 87 -0.09 -3.22 -6.56
C THR A 87 -1.54 -3.16 -6.06
N GLY A 88 -2.21 -4.31 -5.95
CA GLY A 88 -3.62 -4.36 -5.55
C GLY A 88 -4.58 -3.71 -6.54
N ASN A 89 -4.13 -3.43 -7.77
CA ASN A 89 -4.88 -2.65 -8.76
C ASN A 89 -5.39 -1.28 -8.23
N ALA A 90 -4.73 -0.68 -7.23
CA ALA A 90 -5.17 0.58 -6.61
C ALA A 90 -5.03 1.82 -7.51
N GLY A 91 -4.58 1.65 -8.76
CA GLY A 91 -4.57 2.71 -9.76
C GLY A 91 -3.59 3.84 -9.47
N ALA A 92 -3.99 5.06 -9.83
CA ALA A 92 -3.10 6.23 -9.83
C ALA A 92 -2.65 6.64 -8.42
N ARG A 93 -1.47 7.28 -8.33
CA ARG A 93 -0.89 7.80 -7.08
C ARG A 93 -1.35 9.25 -6.88
N ILE A 94 -2.21 9.52 -5.90
CA ILE A 94 -2.85 10.83 -5.74
C ILE A 94 -2.18 11.72 -4.68
N ALA A 95 -1.48 11.13 -3.71
CA ALA A 95 -0.70 11.87 -2.72
C ALA A 95 0.47 11.03 -2.21
N CYS A 96 1.57 11.70 -1.85
CA CYS A 96 2.70 11.04 -1.20
C CYS A 96 3.43 11.96 -0.23
N GLY A 97 4.15 11.36 0.73
CA GLY A 97 4.99 12.08 1.68
C GLY A 97 6.11 11.21 2.20
N GLU A 98 7.29 11.80 2.42
CA GLU A 98 8.44 11.11 3.00
C GLU A 98 8.25 10.91 4.51
N ILE A 99 8.58 9.72 5.01
CA ILE A 99 8.55 9.38 6.43
C ILE A 99 9.83 9.88 7.08
N LYS A 100 9.69 10.81 8.03
CA LYS A 100 10.80 11.37 8.81
C LYS A 100 10.55 11.15 10.29
N LEU A 101 11.64 11.03 11.04
CA LEU A 101 11.58 11.12 12.49
C LEU A 101 11.21 12.55 12.88
N ALA A 102 10.38 12.68 13.92
CA ALA A 102 9.95 13.96 14.48
C ALA A 102 10.93 14.46 15.54
#